data_AF-A0A524I1V4-F1
#
_entry.id   AF-A0A524I1V4-F1
#
_cell.length_a   1.000
_cell.length_b   1.000
_cell.length_c   1.000
_cell.angle_alpha   90.00
_cell.angle_beta   90.00
_cell.angle_gamma   90.00
#
_symmetry.space_group_name_H-M   'P 1'
#
loop_
_entity.id
_entity.type
_entity.pdbx_description
1 polymer ?
#
loop_
_entity_poly.entity_id
_entity_poly.type
_entity_poly.pdbx_seq_one_letter_code
_entity_poly.pdbx_strand_id
1 'polypeptide(L)'
;MKRQDKIIRGIAIVIAMAGLVLGAYAQNTAQQQQQQLQQQQMLRMQTMTQAMSKVMERAQNMVRTLEQKMANLPENAKLAREQHRNLQHMGEAMGRVAENMKQNMEQFQEMTQNRELYKTKAMTKDMNQIQNRLEKAANELDESLRAMERLANRLQTNG
;
A
#
# COMPACT_ATOMS: atom_id res chain seq x y z
N MET A 1 29.91 -76.45 -6.55
CA MET A 1 30.21 -75.25 -5.73
C MET A 1 30.88 -74.19 -6.60
N LYS A 2 30.41 -72.94 -6.53
CA LYS A 2 31.01 -71.64 -6.97
C LYS A 2 31.23 -71.45 -8.50
N ARG A 3 30.44 -70.62 -9.21
CA ARG A 3 30.36 -69.12 -9.24
C ARG A 3 31.71 -68.52 -9.64
N GLN A 4 31.88 -67.57 -10.56
CA GLN A 4 31.04 -66.64 -11.34
C GLN A 4 32.06 -65.95 -12.28
N ASP A 5 31.77 -65.72 -13.57
CA ASP A 5 32.48 -64.71 -14.38
C ASP A 5 31.83 -64.51 -15.76
N LYS A 6 30.55 -64.14 -15.76
CA LYS A 6 29.92 -63.46 -16.89
C LYS A 6 28.86 -62.56 -16.29
N ILE A 7 29.05 -61.24 -16.36
CA ILE A 7 28.03 -60.17 -16.50
C ILE A 7 28.81 -58.85 -16.31
N ILE A 8 29.50 -58.40 -17.37
CA ILE A 8 29.94 -57.01 -17.52
C ILE A 8 29.47 -56.54 -18.89
N ARG A 9 28.14 -56.44 -19.10
CA ARG A 9 27.54 -55.75 -20.27
C ARG A 9 26.14 -55.15 -19.99
N GLY A 10 25.75 -54.99 -18.72
CA GLY A 10 24.33 -54.79 -18.39
C GLY A 10 23.87 -53.42 -17.90
N ILE A 11 24.74 -52.41 -17.67
CA ILE A 11 24.29 -51.17 -17.00
C ILE A 11 24.98 -49.94 -17.60
N ALA A 12 24.45 -49.45 -18.72
CA ALA A 12 24.77 -48.11 -19.23
C ALA A 12 23.52 -47.27 -19.58
N ILE A 13 22.31 -47.71 -19.17
CA ILE A 13 21.05 -47.02 -19.53
C ILE A 13 20.16 -46.81 -18.29
N VAL A 14 20.72 -46.29 -17.19
CA VAL A 14 19.90 -45.79 -16.07
C VAL A 14 20.29 -44.37 -15.63
N ILE A 15 21.49 -43.88 -15.97
CA ILE A 15 21.97 -42.57 -15.50
C ILE A 15 21.40 -41.37 -16.30
N ALA A 16 20.78 -41.60 -17.46
CA ALA A 16 20.18 -40.51 -18.25
C ALA A 16 18.83 -40.00 -17.71
N MET A 17 18.16 -40.73 -16.81
CA MET A 17 16.82 -40.36 -16.31
C MET A 17 16.84 -39.63 -14.96
N ALA A 18 17.94 -39.70 -14.20
CA ALA A 18 18.06 -39.01 -12.91
C ALA A 18 18.46 -37.53 -13.03
N GLY A 19 19.08 -37.13 -14.16
CA GLY A 19 19.52 -35.76 -14.40
C GLY A 19 18.39 -34.77 -14.76
N LEU A 20 17.22 -35.26 -15.17
CA LEU A 20 16.13 -34.40 -15.68
C LEU A 20 15.16 -33.93 -14.59
N VAL A 21 15.13 -34.56 -13.42
CA VAL A 21 14.13 -34.21 -12.39
C VAL A 21 14.60 -33.02 -11.54
N LEU A 22 15.91 -32.86 -11.30
CA LEU A 22 16.45 -31.77 -10.47
C LEU A 22 16.36 -30.38 -11.12
N GLY A 23 16.32 -30.29 -12.46
CA GLY A 23 16.16 -29.02 -13.18
C GLY A 23 14.74 -28.46 -13.12
N ALA A 24 13.72 -29.30 -13.01
CA ALA A 24 12.32 -28.88 -13.06
C ALA A 24 11.82 -28.22 -11.77
N TYR A 25 12.41 -28.55 -10.61
CA TYR A 25 12.02 -27.96 -9.32
C TYR A 25 12.64 -26.59 -9.05
N ALA A 26 13.78 -26.27 -9.66
CA ALA A 26 14.43 -24.96 -9.54
C ALA A 26 13.74 -23.87 -10.39
N GLN A 27 13.12 -24.24 -11.51
CA GLN A 27 12.38 -23.30 -12.37
C GLN A 27 11.00 -22.93 -11.81
N ASN A 28 10.34 -23.84 -11.10
CA ASN A 28 8.98 -23.63 -10.56
C ASN A 28 8.97 -22.77 -9.28
N THR A 29 10.00 -22.86 -8.45
CA THR A 29 10.08 -22.12 -7.18
C THR A 29 10.21 -20.60 -7.38
N ALA A 30 10.92 -20.16 -8.41
CA ALA A 30 11.04 -18.73 -8.75
C ALA A 30 9.71 -18.11 -9.19
N GLN A 31 8.89 -18.85 -9.97
CA GLN A 31 7.56 -18.39 -10.37
C GLN A 31 6.58 -18.34 -9.19
N GLN A 32 6.66 -19.32 -8.27
CA GLN A 32 5.78 -19.39 -7.11
C GLN A 32 6.06 -18.27 -6.10
N GLN A 33 7.34 -17.94 -5.89
CA GLN A 33 7.73 -16.84 -5.01
C GLN A 33 7.27 -15.48 -5.56
N GLN A 34 7.30 -15.30 -6.88
CA GLN A 34 6.86 -14.06 -7.53
C GLN A 34 5.34 -13.84 -7.40
N GLN A 35 4.53 -14.91 -7.47
CA GLN A 35 3.08 -14.80 -7.25
C GLN A 35 2.72 -14.40 -5.82
N GLN A 36 3.42 -14.93 -4.81
CA GLN A 36 3.17 -14.55 -3.41
C GLN A 36 3.45 -13.07 -3.16
N LEU A 37 4.58 -12.56 -3.67
CA LEU A 37 4.92 -11.14 -3.54
C LEU A 37 3.85 -10.25 -4.17
N GLN A 38 3.34 -10.61 -5.35
CA GLN A 38 2.31 -9.83 -6.03
C GLN A 38 0.98 -9.80 -5.25
N GLN A 39 0.60 -10.92 -4.64
CA GLN A 39 -0.62 -11.00 -3.82
C GLN A 39 -0.51 -10.14 -2.54
N GLN A 40 0.67 -10.14 -1.89
CA GLN A 40 0.92 -9.30 -0.72
C GLN A 40 0.88 -7.80 -1.08
N GLN A 41 1.43 -7.42 -2.25
CA GLN A 41 1.37 -6.04 -2.73
C GLN A 41 -0.07 -5.58 -2.95
N MET A 42 -0.92 -6.44 -3.52
CA MET A 42 -2.33 -6.12 -3.75
C MET A 42 -3.08 -5.86 -2.43
N LEU A 43 -2.90 -6.72 -1.43
CA LEU A 43 -3.52 -6.56 -0.11
C LEU A 43 -3.07 -5.26 0.58
N ARG A 44 -1.79 -4.93 0.46
CA ARG A 44 -1.23 -3.68 0.99
C ARG A 44 -1.87 -2.46 0.33
N MET A 45 -2.01 -2.46 -1.00
CA MET A 45 -2.69 -1.39 -1.73
C MET A 45 -4.14 -1.22 -1.27
N GLN A 46 -4.91 -2.30 -1.19
CA GLN A 46 -6.31 -2.23 -0.72
C GLN A 46 -6.41 -1.62 0.68
N THR A 47 -5.49 -2.00 1.58
CA THR A 47 -5.44 -1.46 2.94
C THR A 47 -5.17 0.05 2.92
N MET A 48 -4.29 0.52 2.04
CA MET A 48 -3.99 1.95 1.89
C MET A 48 -5.16 2.73 1.29
N THR A 49 -5.82 2.20 0.26
CA THR A 49 -7.03 2.82 -0.32
C THR A 49 -8.14 2.97 0.71
N GLN A 50 -8.32 1.96 1.57
CA GLN A 50 -9.24 2.04 2.71
C GLN A 50 -8.78 3.07 3.76
N ALA A 51 -7.48 3.11 4.06
CA ALA A 51 -6.93 4.11 4.97
C ALA A 51 -7.17 5.53 4.45
N MET A 52 -6.98 5.81 3.16
CA MET A 52 -7.27 7.12 2.56
C MET A 52 -8.77 7.46 2.60
N SER A 53 -9.64 6.47 2.42
CA SER A 53 -11.09 6.67 2.61
C SER A 53 -11.41 7.09 4.05
N LYS A 54 -10.77 6.47 5.05
CA LYS A 54 -10.91 6.85 6.46
C LYS A 54 -10.33 8.23 6.76
N VAL A 55 -9.19 8.58 6.17
CA VAL A 55 -8.59 9.93 6.30
C VAL A 55 -9.55 10.97 5.73
N MET A 56 -10.13 10.72 4.56
CA MET A 56 -11.12 11.61 3.94
C MET A 56 -12.35 11.80 4.85
N GLU A 57 -12.92 10.71 5.36
CA GLU A 57 -14.08 10.76 6.26
C GLU A 57 -13.77 11.53 7.55
N ARG A 58 -12.62 11.25 8.18
CA ARG A 58 -12.17 11.95 9.39
C ARG A 58 -11.92 13.43 9.15
N ALA A 59 -11.32 13.79 8.01
CA ALA A 59 -11.13 15.19 7.63
C ALA A 59 -12.47 15.91 7.48
N GLN A 60 -13.47 15.29 6.83
CA GLN A 60 -14.82 15.85 6.72
C GLN A 60 -15.51 16.00 8.08
N ASN A 61 -15.39 15.00 8.95
CA ASN A 61 -15.97 15.04 10.29
C ASN A 61 -15.32 16.16 11.14
N MET A 62 -14.00 16.33 11.04
CA MET A 62 -13.28 17.43 11.69
C MET A 62 -13.79 18.78 11.19
N VAL A 63 -13.96 18.96 9.88
CA VAL A 63 -14.49 20.19 9.28
C VAL A 63 -15.90 20.49 9.81
N ARG A 64 -16.83 19.54 9.75
CA ARG A 64 -18.20 19.72 10.27
C ARG A 64 -18.20 20.11 11.75
N THR A 65 -17.31 19.50 12.54
CA THR A 65 -17.18 19.81 13.97
C THR A 65 -16.69 21.25 14.18
N LEU A 66 -15.71 21.69 13.38
CA LEU A 66 -15.20 23.06 13.42
C LEU A 66 -16.27 24.08 13.00
N GLU A 67 -17.05 23.79 11.97
CA GLU A 67 -18.17 24.64 11.53
C GLU A 67 -19.22 24.82 12.63
N GLN A 68 -19.67 23.71 13.24
CA GLN A 68 -20.65 23.74 14.32
C GLN A 68 -20.15 24.57 15.51
N LYS A 69 -18.88 24.47 15.86
CA LYS A 69 -18.30 25.23 16.97
C LYS A 69 -18.11 26.70 16.63
N MET A 70 -17.66 27.00 15.41
CA MET A 70 -17.53 28.37 14.94
C MET A 70 -18.88 29.11 14.99
N ALA A 71 -19.99 28.43 14.68
CA ALA A 71 -21.34 28.99 14.79
C ALA A 71 -21.72 29.38 16.23
N ASN A 72 -21.17 28.69 17.23
CA ASN A 72 -21.42 28.96 18.64
C ASN A 72 -20.47 30.00 19.25
N LEU A 73 -19.42 30.42 18.54
CA LEU A 73 -18.51 31.43 19.06
C LEU A 73 -19.17 32.83 19.08
N PRO A 74 -18.83 33.69 20.05
CA PRO A 74 -19.23 35.10 20.04
C PRO A 74 -18.64 35.88 18.84
N GLU A 75 -19.42 36.74 18.20
CA GLU A 75 -19.01 37.53 17.01
C GLU A 75 -17.73 38.37 17.26
N ASN A 76 -17.49 38.80 18.50
CA ASN A 76 -16.29 39.56 18.88
C ASN A 76 -15.03 38.69 19.05
N ALA A 77 -15.14 37.36 19.07
CA ALA A 77 -14.02 36.42 19.19
C ALA A 77 -13.30 36.23 17.84
N LYS A 78 -12.79 37.33 17.27
CA LYS A 78 -12.19 37.37 15.91
C LYS A 78 -11.07 36.34 15.73
N LEU A 79 -10.13 36.28 16.69
CA LEU A 79 -9.00 35.36 16.64
C LEU A 79 -9.45 33.89 16.67
N ALA A 80 -10.40 33.54 17.54
CA ALA A 80 -10.92 32.18 17.63
C ALA A 80 -11.66 31.76 16.35
N ARG A 81 -12.49 32.65 15.78
CA ARG A 81 -13.16 32.44 14.48
C ARG A 81 -12.15 32.22 13.35
N GLU A 82 -11.08 33.02 13.29
CA GLU A 82 -10.03 32.88 12.28
C GLU A 82 -9.29 31.54 12.39
N GLN A 83 -8.94 31.13 13.61
CA GLN A 83 -8.30 29.83 13.84
C GLN A 83 -9.20 28.66 13.42
N HIS A 84 -10.52 28.74 13.68
CA HIS A 84 -11.48 27.73 13.22
C HIS A 84 -11.57 27.67 11.70
N ARG A 85 -11.65 28.83 11.03
CA ARG A 85 -11.68 28.90 9.54
C ARG A 85 -10.41 28.33 8.93
N ASN A 86 -9.24 28.66 9.47
CA ASN A 86 -7.97 28.13 8.97
C ASN A 86 -7.90 26.60 9.10
N LEU A 87 -8.27 26.05 10.26
CA LEU A 87 -8.31 24.59 10.43
C LEU A 87 -9.37 23.93 9.56
N GLN A 88 -10.51 24.57 9.33
CA GLN A 88 -11.53 24.09 8.40
C GLN A 88 -10.95 23.98 6.98
N HIS A 89 -10.32 25.05 6.47
CA HIS A 89 -9.69 25.03 5.16
C HIS A 89 -8.59 23.96 5.04
N MET A 90 -7.80 23.79 6.10
CA MET A 90 -6.80 22.72 6.15
C MET A 90 -7.45 21.32 6.12
N GLY A 91 -8.54 21.11 6.86
CA GLY A 91 -9.31 19.87 6.85
C GLY A 91 -9.89 19.56 5.47
N GLU A 92 -10.49 20.54 4.80
CA GLU A 92 -10.99 20.40 3.43
C GLU A 92 -9.88 20.07 2.44
N ALA A 93 -8.74 20.76 2.54
CA ALA A 93 -7.58 20.48 1.70
C ALA A 93 -7.06 19.06 1.92
N MET A 94 -6.98 18.61 3.18
CA MET A 94 -6.57 17.25 3.53
C MET A 94 -7.53 16.20 2.97
N GLY A 95 -8.84 16.46 3.03
CA GLY A 95 -9.85 15.60 2.41
C GLY A 95 -9.62 15.42 0.91
N ARG A 96 -9.36 16.52 0.18
CA ARG A 96 -9.04 16.47 -1.27
C ARG A 96 -7.74 15.73 -1.55
N VAL A 97 -6.71 15.92 -0.73
CA VAL A 97 -5.44 15.19 -0.91
C VAL A 97 -5.63 13.69 -0.67
N ALA A 98 -6.39 13.30 0.35
CA ALA A 98 -6.72 11.90 0.60
C ALA A 98 -7.53 11.28 -0.54
N GLU A 99 -8.49 12.03 -1.11
CA GLU A 99 -9.26 11.60 -2.28
C GLU A 99 -8.37 11.38 -3.51
N ASN A 100 -7.51 12.35 -3.85
CA ASN A 100 -6.57 12.22 -4.95
C ASN A 100 -5.59 11.05 -4.73
N MET A 101 -5.13 10.87 -3.50
CA MET A 101 -4.26 9.75 -3.14
C MET A 101 -4.96 8.41 -3.33
N LYS A 102 -6.22 8.31 -2.90
CA LYS A 102 -7.06 7.13 -3.11
C LYS A 102 -7.18 6.80 -4.61
N GLN A 103 -7.52 7.78 -5.45
CA GLN A 103 -7.64 7.60 -6.90
C GLN A 103 -6.31 7.13 -7.53
N ASN A 104 -5.19 7.75 -7.14
CA ASN A 104 -3.86 7.35 -7.60
C ASN A 104 -3.52 5.91 -7.20
N MET A 105 -3.92 5.49 -6.00
CA MET A 105 -3.72 4.12 -5.53
C MET A 105 -4.59 3.11 -6.29
N GLU A 106 -5.85 3.45 -6.59
CA GLU A 106 -6.74 2.62 -7.40
C GLU A 106 -6.19 2.46 -8.82
N GLN A 107 -5.76 3.56 -9.46
CA GLN A 107 -5.14 3.51 -10.78
C GLN A 107 -3.82 2.72 -10.77
N PHE A 108 -3.00 2.89 -9.73
CA PHE A 108 -1.78 2.09 -9.56
C PHE A 108 -2.12 0.59 -9.41
N GLN A 109 -3.16 0.25 -8.65
CA GLN A 109 -3.62 -1.13 -8.51
C GLN A 109 -4.07 -1.73 -9.85
N GLU A 110 -4.78 -0.97 -10.70
CA GLU A 110 -5.11 -1.40 -12.06
C GLU A 110 -3.86 -1.64 -12.91
N MET A 111 -2.89 -0.73 -12.87
CA MET A 111 -1.61 -0.91 -13.57
C MET A 111 -0.89 -2.19 -13.10
N THR A 112 -0.82 -2.45 -11.79
CA THR A 112 -0.14 -3.65 -11.25
C THR A 112 -0.82 -4.98 -11.62
N GLN A 113 -2.08 -4.96 -12.06
CA GLN A 113 -2.74 -6.17 -12.58
C GLN A 113 -2.29 -6.52 -14.01
N ASN A 114 -1.67 -5.56 -14.72
CA ASN A 114 -1.14 -5.80 -16.05
C ASN A 114 0.21 -6.54 -15.98
N ARG A 115 0.19 -7.84 -16.29
CA ARG A 115 1.38 -8.71 -16.28
C ARG A 115 2.52 -8.24 -17.20
N GLU A 116 2.20 -7.47 -18.24
CA GLU A 116 3.20 -6.91 -19.17
C GLU A 116 4.20 -6.00 -18.44
N LEU A 117 3.77 -5.32 -17.37
CA LEU A 117 4.63 -4.39 -16.62
C LEU A 117 5.69 -5.11 -15.76
N TYR A 118 5.55 -6.41 -15.52
CA TYR A 118 6.48 -7.21 -14.71
C TYR A 118 7.45 -8.04 -15.55
N LYS A 119 7.45 -7.85 -16.88
CA LYS A 119 8.37 -8.57 -17.78
C LYS A 119 9.83 -8.21 -17.56
N THR A 120 10.11 -7.00 -17.09
CA THR A 120 11.47 -6.50 -16.88
C THR A 120 11.73 -6.23 -15.41
N LYS A 121 12.93 -6.60 -14.92
CA LYS A 121 13.36 -6.32 -13.53
C LYS A 121 13.35 -4.84 -13.20
N ALA A 122 13.69 -3.96 -14.15
CA ALA A 122 13.67 -2.51 -13.99
C ALA A 122 12.25 -2.00 -13.68
N MET A 123 11.26 -2.35 -14.50
CA MET A 123 9.87 -1.96 -14.26
C MET A 123 9.33 -2.52 -12.93
N THR A 124 9.68 -3.76 -12.58
CA THR A 124 9.30 -4.33 -11.28
C THR A 124 9.87 -3.51 -10.11
N LYS A 125 11.13 -3.08 -10.21
CA LYS A 125 11.76 -2.21 -9.21
C LYS A 125 11.05 -0.86 -9.10
N ASP A 126 10.74 -0.24 -10.23
CA ASP A 126 10.11 1.09 -10.27
C ASP A 126 8.68 1.03 -9.70
N MET A 127 7.91 -0.01 -10.03
CA MET A 127 6.59 -0.26 -9.44
C MET A 127 6.69 -0.42 -7.92
N ASN A 128 7.63 -1.22 -7.43
CA ASN A 128 7.84 -1.37 -5.99
C ASN A 128 8.22 -0.03 -5.32
N GLN A 129 8.98 0.83 -6.01
CA GLN A 129 9.33 2.15 -5.49
C GLN A 129 8.12 3.09 -5.43
N ILE A 130 7.27 3.09 -6.47
CA ILE A 130 6.04 3.89 -6.49
C ILE A 130 5.13 3.44 -5.35
N GLN A 131 4.92 2.13 -5.20
CA GLN A 131 4.12 1.57 -4.10
C GLN A 131 4.63 2.03 -2.72
N ASN A 132 5.94 1.91 -2.47
CA ASN A 132 6.54 2.35 -1.20
C ASN A 132 6.40 3.85 -0.97
N ARG A 133 6.42 4.68 -2.02
CA ARG A 133 6.22 6.13 -1.91
C ARG A 133 4.76 6.47 -1.62
N LEU A 134 3.82 5.80 -2.29
CA LEU A 134 2.38 5.95 -2.04
C LEU A 134 2.04 5.57 -0.59
N GLU A 135 2.66 4.52 -0.07
CA GLU A 135 2.48 4.11 1.32
C GLU A 135 3.00 5.13 2.32
N LYS A 136 4.24 5.61 2.12
CA LYS A 136 4.79 6.66 2.99
C LYS A 136 3.90 7.89 2.98
N ALA A 137 3.48 8.33 1.81
CA ALA A 137 2.58 9.47 1.67
C ALA A 137 1.24 9.23 2.38
N ALA A 138 0.63 8.05 2.25
CA ALA A 138 -0.58 7.69 3.00
C ALA A 138 -0.39 7.79 4.52
N ASN A 139 0.72 7.26 5.04
CA ASN A 139 1.01 7.30 6.47
C ASN A 139 1.26 8.75 6.95
N GLU A 140 2.03 9.53 6.21
CA GLU A 140 2.27 10.95 6.51
C GLU A 140 0.97 11.77 6.48
N LEU A 141 0.05 11.46 5.56
CA LEU A 141 -1.27 12.10 5.51
C LEU A 141 -2.13 11.73 6.72
N ASP A 142 -2.14 10.45 7.14
CA ASP A 142 -2.85 10.04 8.37
C ASP A 142 -2.30 10.75 9.61
N GLU A 143 -0.97 10.80 9.75
CA GLU A 143 -0.31 11.49 10.86
C GLU A 143 -0.58 12.99 10.87
N SER A 144 -0.56 13.61 9.70
CA SER A 144 -0.88 15.04 9.52
C SER A 144 -2.33 15.33 9.93
N LEU A 145 -3.27 14.47 9.53
CA LEU A 145 -4.66 14.59 9.97
C LEU A 145 -4.80 14.43 11.48
N ARG A 146 -4.13 13.44 12.09
CA ARG A 146 -4.11 13.29 13.57
C ARG A 146 -3.57 14.53 14.27
N ALA A 147 -2.55 15.19 13.70
CA ALA A 147 -2.02 16.43 14.24
C ALA A 147 -3.05 17.57 14.17
N MET A 148 -3.75 17.70 13.04
CA MET A 148 -4.83 18.68 12.89
C MET A 148 -6.01 18.38 13.82
N GLU A 149 -6.41 17.13 13.99
CA GLU A 149 -7.46 16.75 14.95
C GLU A 149 -7.07 17.15 16.39
N ARG A 150 -5.80 16.97 16.77
CA ARG A 150 -5.29 17.45 18.07
C ARG A 150 -5.34 18.98 18.18
N LEU A 151 -4.98 19.70 17.11
CA LEU A 151 -5.06 21.16 17.08
C LEU A 151 -6.52 21.61 17.20
N ALA A 152 -7.42 21.01 16.43
CA ALA A 152 -8.85 21.25 16.49
C ALA A 152 -9.34 21.04 17.92
N ASN A 153 -9.06 19.90 18.54
CA ASN A 153 -9.47 19.61 19.93
C ASN A 153 -8.91 20.61 20.95
N ARG A 154 -7.70 21.15 20.76
CA ARG A 154 -7.16 22.21 21.63
C ARG A 154 -7.88 23.54 21.47
N LEU A 155 -8.32 23.87 20.26
CA LEU A 155 -9.19 25.03 20.05
C LEU A 155 -10.56 24.83 20.70
N GLN A 156 -11.01 23.57 20.84
CA GLN A 156 -12.25 23.26 21.53
C GLN A 156 -12.17 23.45 23.05
N THR A 157 -11.00 23.19 23.66
CA THR A 157 -10.85 23.27 25.13
C THR A 157 -10.43 24.64 25.64
N ASN A 158 -9.86 25.50 24.78
CA ASN A 158 -9.36 26.82 25.15
C ASN A 158 -10.20 27.98 24.57
N GLY A 159 -11.38 27.68 24.02
CA GLY A 159 -12.32 28.65 23.42
C GLY A 159 -13.44 29.04 24.36
#